data_AF-A0A7C6UTS7-F1
#
_entry.id   AF-A0A7C6UTS7-F1
#
_cell.length_a   1.000
_cell.length_b   1.000
_cell.length_c   1.000
_cell.angle_alpha   90.00
_cell.angle_beta   90.00
_cell.angle_gamma   90.00
#
_symmetry.space_group_name_H-M   'P 1'
#
loop_
_entity.id
_entity.type
_entity.pdbx_description
1 polymer ?
#
loop_
_entity_poly.entity_id
_entity_poly.type
_entity_poly.pdbx_seq_one_letter_code
_entity_poly.pdbx_strand_id
1 'polypeptide(L)'
;MERFGFVLHPISYSDISRKFGKMANILPKSLVLSTMKHLGPQEVSHITGIKSAANKEAEGWFTACTLTTEQMMSLPEDFVIKKVIDAVNL
;
A
#
# COMPACT_ATOMS: atom_id res chain seq x y z
N MET A 1 -3.22 5.37 25.07
CA MET A 1 -2.61 4.75 23.88
C MET A 1 -3.44 5.16 22.69
N GLU A 2 -2.96 6.13 21.92
CA GLU A 2 -3.64 6.58 20.71
C GLU A 2 -3.42 5.57 19.58
N ARG A 3 -4.36 5.47 18.65
CA ARG A 3 -4.26 4.59 17.48
C ARG A 3 -4.31 5.39 16.19
N PHE A 4 -3.51 5.00 15.22
CA PHE A 4 -3.54 5.56 13.87
C PHE A 4 -3.46 4.46 12.81
N GLY A 5 -3.85 4.82 11.59
CA GLY A 5 -3.69 3.98 10.41
C GLY A 5 -3.27 4.82 9.22
N PHE A 6 -2.36 4.29 8.41
CA PHE A 6 -2.00 4.86 7.13
C PHE A 6 -2.15 3.83 6.02
N VAL A 7 -2.94 4.16 5.01
CA VAL A 7 -3.05 3.37 3.78
C VAL A 7 -2.04 3.92 2.77
N LEU A 8 -1.10 3.08 2.36
CA LEU A 8 -0.06 3.40 1.40
C LEU A 8 -0.43 2.86 0.01
N HIS A 9 0.20 3.40 -1.02
CA HIS A 9 0.19 2.81 -2.36
C HIS A 9 1.51 3.11 -3.07
N PRO A 10 1.95 2.26 -4.01
CA PRO A 10 3.10 2.58 -4.85
C PRO A 10 2.77 3.76 -5.77
N ILE A 11 3.64 4.77 -5.85
CA ILE A 11 3.43 5.91 -6.75
C ILE A 11 3.64 5.43 -8.18
N SER A 12 4.66 4.61 -8.41
CA SER A 12 4.98 4.09 -9.73
C SER A 12 5.50 2.66 -9.70
N TYR A 13 5.75 2.13 -10.89
CA TYR A 13 6.38 0.82 -11.06
C TYR A 13 7.73 0.68 -10.34
N SER A 14 8.52 1.76 -10.25
CA SER A 14 9.83 1.70 -9.59
C SER A 14 9.74 1.47 -8.08
N ASP A 15 8.64 1.87 -7.44
CA ASP A 15 8.42 1.59 -6.02
C ASP A 15 8.16 0.10 -5.78
N ILE A 16 7.45 -0.54 -6.71
CA ILE A 16 7.22 -1.99 -6.69
C ILE A 16 8.55 -2.70 -6.90
N SER A 17 9.33 -2.31 -7.92
CA SER A 17 10.59 -3.00 -8.22
C SER A 17 11.63 -2.85 -7.12
N ARG A 18 11.67 -1.69 -6.43
CA ARG A 18 12.51 -1.48 -5.26
C ARG A 18 12.17 -2.44 -4.11
N LYS A 19 10.88 -2.73 -3.89
CA LYS A 19 10.43 -3.64 -2.81
C LYS A 19 10.65 -5.12 -3.16
N PHE A 20 10.40 -5.53 -4.40
CA PHE A 20 10.47 -6.93 -4.84
C PHE A 20 11.81 -7.35 -5.48
N GLY A 21 12.79 -6.43 -5.52
CA GLY A 21 14.15 -6.71 -5.95
C GLY A 21 14.27 -7.10 -7.44
N LYS A 22 15.34 -7.82 -7.78
CA LYS A 22 15.71 -8.14 -9.17
C LYS A 22 14.64 -8.92 -9.94
N MET A 23 13.73 -9.64 -9.28
CA MET A 23 12.65 -10.39 -9.94
C MET A 23 11.67 -9.48 -10.66
N ALA A 24 11.29 -8.35 -10.05
CA ALA A 24 10.42 -7.37 -10.73
C ALA A 24 11.13 -6.75 -11.94
N ASN A 25 12.43 -6.52 -11.87
CA ASN A 25 13.21 -5.95 -12.99
C ASN A 25 13.34 -6.90 -14.21
N ILE A 26 13.02 -8.18 -14.07
CA ILE A 26 13.05 -9.15 -15.18
C ILE A 26 11.66 -9.30 -15.82
N LEU A 27 10.60 -8.97 -15.08
CA LEU A 27 9.23 -9.11 -15.57
C LEU A 27 8.80 -7.87 -16.37
N PRO A 28 8.05 -8.03 -17.47
CA PRO A 28 7.48 -6.90 -18.19
C PRO A 28 6.61 -6.03 -17.27
N LYS A 29 6.73 -4.70 -17.38
CA LYS A 29 5.93 -3.73 -16.60
C LYS A 29 4.43 -4.07 -16.61
N SER A 30 3.89 -4.41 -17.79
CA SER A 30 2.48 -4.77 -17.96
C SER A 30 2.05 -5.97 -17.13
N LEU A 31 2.90 -7.00 -17.04
CA LEU A 31 2.64 -8.19 -16.25
C LEU A 31 2.63 -7.86 -14.75
N VAL A 32 3.59 -7.07 -14.28
CA VAL A 32 3.65 -6.66 -12.88
C VAL A 32 2.42 -5.83 -12.49
N LEU A 33 2.05 -4.83 -13.30
CA LEU A 33 0.86 -4.03 -13.04
C LEU A 33 -0.41 -4.90 -13.05
N SER A 34 -0.52 -5.84 -14.00
CA SER A 34 -1.63 -6.79 -14.03
C SER A 34 -1.72 -7.61 -12.75
N THR A 35 -0.60 -8.14 -12.26
CA THR A 35 -0.56 -8.87 -10.98
C THR A 35 -0.97 -8.00 -9.81
N MET A 36 -0.44 -6.78 -9.71
CA MET A 36 -0.78 -5.83 -8.64
C MET A 36 -2.29 -5.52 -8.59
N LYS A 37 -2.94 -5.45 -9.76
CA LYS A 37 -4.40 -5.26 -9.86
C LYS A 37 -5.18 -6.37 -9.14
N HIS A 38 -4.68 -7.60 -9.13
CA HIS A 38 -5.36 -8.76 -8.56
C HIS A 38 -4.97 -9.03 -7.09
N LEU A 39 -3.85 -8.51 -6.60
CA LEU A 39 -3.44 -8.67 -5.20
C LEU A 39 -4.39 -7.96 -4.25
N GLY A 40 -4.81 -8.65 -3.19
CA GLY A 40 -5.59 -8.05 -2.10
C GLY A 40 -4.80 -7.00 -1.30
N PRO A 41 -5.46 -6.28 -0.38
CA PRO A 41 -4.79 -5.35 0.53
C PRO A 41 -3.70 -6.07 1.34
N GLN A 42 -2.65 -5.34 1.72
CA GLN A 42 -1.51 -5.92 2.44
C GLN A 42 -1.26 -5.18 3.75
N GLU A 43 -1.02 -5.92 4.83
CA GLU A 43 -0.42 -5.35 6.03
C GLU A 43 1.06 -5.11 5.73
N VAL A 44 1.53 -3.88 5.95
CA VAL A 44 2.93 -3.51 5.70
C VAL A 44 3.73 -3.62 6.99
N SER A 45 3.19 -3.07 8.09
CA SER A 45 3.87 -3.06 9.38
C SER A 45 2.97 -2.57 10.51
N HIS A 46 3.09 -3.18 11.69
CA HIS A 46 2.64 -2.61 12.96
C HIS A 46 3.74 -1.71 13.54
N ILE A 47 3.37 -0.47 13.80
CA ILE A 47 4.25 0.57 14.35
C ILE A 47 3.97 0.72 15.84
N THR A 48 5.01 0.55 16.65
CA THR A 48 4.94 0.65 18.11
C THR A 48 6.05 1.58 18.63
N GLY A 49 6.01 1.87 19.94
CA GLY A 49 7.07 2.65 20.60
C GLY A 49 7.03 4.16 20.32
N ILE A 50 5.95 4.68 19.73
CA ILE A 50 5.79 6.12 19.53
C ILE A 50 5.44 6.77 20.87
N LYS A 51 6.22 7.78 21.26
CA LYS A 51 6.00 8.56 22.48
C LYS A 51 6.23 10.04 22.23
N SER A 52 5.27 10.87 22.63
CA SER A 52 5.36 12.32 22.53
C SER A 52 6.15 12.92 23.70
N ALA A 53 6.57 14.19 23.55
CA ALA A 53 7.19 14.95 24.63
C ALA A 53 6.32 15.09 25.88
N ALA A 54 4.98 15.01 25.72
CA ALA A 54 4.01 15.00 26.82
C ALA A 54 3.77 13.60 27.41
N ASN A 55 4.62 12.61 27.10
CA ASN A 55 4.50 11.21 27.50
C ASN A 55 3.24 10.47 27.01
N LYS A 56 2.51 11.01 26.03
CA LYS A 56 1.44 10.26 25.34
C LYS A 56 2.04 9.25 24.38
N GLU A 57 1.54 8.02 24.42
CA GLU A 57 1.97 6.91 23.56
C GLU A 57 0.98 6.65 22.43
N ALA A 58 1.50 6.19 21.30
CA ALA A 58 0.71 5.78 20.14
C ALA A 58 1.24 4.50 19.49
N GLU A 59 0.34 3.78 18.84
CA GLU A 59 0.66 2.67 17.95
C GLU A 59 -0.24 2.75 16.71
N GLY A 60 0.13 2.05 15.64
CA GLY A 60 -0.69 2.07 14.44
C GLY A 60 -0.23 1.11 13.37
N TRP A 61 -1.00 1.02 12.29
CA TRP A 61 -0.73 0.11 11.19
C TRP A 61 -0.51 0.88 9.91
N PHE A 62 0.49 0.43 9.15
CA PHE A 62 0.59 0.76 7.74
C PHE A 62 -0.01 -0.39 6.95
N THR A 63 -1.02 -0.11 6.15
CA THR A 63 -1.60 -1.05 5.18
C THR A 63 -1.30 -0.54 3.76
N ALA A 64 -1.51 -1.37 2.75
CA ALA A 64 -1.29 -0.97 1.37
C ALA A 64 -2.44 -1.33 0.44
N CYS A 65 -2.90 -0.33 -0.32
CA CYS A 65 -3.57 -0.53 -1.59
C CYS A 65 -2.53 -0.86 -2.65
N THR A 66 -2.76 -1.93 -3.40
CA THR A 66 -1.78 -2.50 -4.34
C THR A 66 -1.75 -1.78 -5.69
N LEU A 67 -2.65 -0.83 -5.95
CA LEU A 67 -2.69 -0.11 -7.22
C LEU A 67 -1.64 1.00 -7.28
N THR A 68 -1.01 1.19 -8.44
CA THR A 68 -0.19 2.38 -8.70
C THR A 68 -1.04 3.62 -9.03
N THR A 69 -0.45 4.82 -8.99
CA THR A 69 -1.12 6.04 -9.46
C THR A 69 -1.66 5.88 -10.89
N GLU A 70 -0.85 5.31 -11.80
CA GLU A 70 -1.26 5.05 -13.19
C GLU A 70 -2.51 4.16 -13.25
N GLN A 71 -2.60 3.14 -12.40
CA GLN A 71 -3.77 2.27 -12.33
C GLN A 71 -4.99 2.96 -11.72
N MET A 72 -4.80 3.74 -10.65
CA MET A 72 -5.88 4.50 -10.03
C MET A 72 -6.51 5.50 -11.00
N MET A 73 -5.70 6.10 -11.88
CA MET A 73 -6.17 7.07 -12.87
C MET A 73 -6.79 6.44 -14.13
N SER A 74 -6.54 5.16 -14.40
CA SER A 74 -6.94 4.50 -15.66
C SER A 74 -7.99 3.39 -15.51
N LEU A 75 -8.12 2.82 -14.32
CA LEU A 75 -9.12 1.80 -14.02
C LEU A 75 -10.48 2.42 -13.67
N PRO A 76 -11.59 1.66 -13.74
CA PRO A 76 -12.89 2.16 -13.30
C PRO A 76 -12.87 2.64 -11.86
N GLU A 77 -13.45 3.81 -11.59
CA GLU A 77 -13.41 4.47 -10.28
C GLU A 77 -13.94 3.56 -9.16
N ASP A 78 -15.09 2.92 -9.35
CA ASP A 78 -15.68 2.00 -8.37
C ASP A 78 -14.74 0.85 -7.99
N PHE A 79 -13.97 0.34 -8.96
CA PHE A 79 -12.98 -0.70 -8.71
C PHE A 79 -11.81 -0.17 -7.87
N VAL A 80 -11.34 1.04 -8.17
CA VAL A 80 -10.26 1.70 -7.42
C VAL A 80 -10.71 1.99 -5.98
N ILE A 81 -11.89 2.58 -5.81
CA ILE A 81 -12.48 2.87 -4.51
C ILE A 81 -12.63 1.60 -3.69
N LYS A 82 -13.11 0.50 -4.28
CA LYS A 82 -13.18 -0.80 -3.59
C LYS A 82 -11.80 -1.24 -3.08
N LYS A 83 -10.74 -1.12 -3.89
CA LYS A 83 -9.37 -1.51 -3.49
C LYS A 83 -8.81 -0.64 -2.36
N VAL A 84 -9.17 0.64 -2.32
CA VAL A 84 -8.80 1.54 -1.21
C VAL A 84 -9.54 1.13 0.06
N ILE A 85 -10.87 0.90 -0.03
CA ILE A 85 -11.69 0.45 1.12
C ILE A 85 -11.20 -0.89 1.66
N ASP A 86 -10.89 -1.85 0.79
CA ASP A 86 -10.34 -3.15 1.18
C ASP A 86 -9.05 -2.97 2.01
N ALA A 87 -8.20 -1.98 1.68
CA ALA A 87 -6.97 -1.68 2.42
C ALA A 87 -7.18 -0.92 3.74
N VAL A 88 -8.26 -0.15 3.85
CA VAL A 88 -8.68 0.49 5.11
C VAL A 88 -9.22 -0.55 6.11
N ASN A 89 -9.93 -1.56 5.62
CA ASN A 89 -10.60 -2.57 6.43
C ASN A 89 -9.71 -3.77 6.83
N LEU A 90 -8.42 -3.71 6.52
CA LEU A 90 -7.45 -4.73 6.88
C LEU A 90 -7.06 -4.60 8.36
#